data_AF-A0AA36HS32-F1
#
_entry.id   AF-A0AA36HS32-F1
#
_cell.length_a   1.000
_cell.length_b   1.000
_cell.length_c   1.000
_cell.angle_alpha   90.00
_cell.angle_beta   90.00
_cell.angle_gamma   90.00
#
_symmetry.space_group_name_H-M   'P 1'
#
loop_
_entity.id
_entity.type
_entity.pdbx_description
1 polymer ?
#
loop_
_entity_poly.entity_id
_entity_poly.type
_entity_poly.pdbx_seq_one_letter_code
_entity_poly.pdbx_strand_id
1 'polypeptide(L)'
;MGPVARFGAIICGLPVVIVVSLDRDVPDEVSIASPDLYVEGLRRMRFNAPILAAWMFSALYHGGVSWLIPSLTAGSTDTQAPEFWYASCVSFILCVVFVNGRLWIVAESPFSKETIAVMVISFIAMFVTLAVLAETGLGDLMQPQIEGAFVEIFSKGEYLAPMLLTPLLLFLDLAVYQAIAFFNPYPLTAAKRKLWRNQPDKDAVSKASGETGVVKT
;
A
#
# COMPACT_ATOMS: atom_id res chain seq x y z
N MET A 1 2.06 24.16 8.49
CA MET A 1 1.45 23.29 7.45
C MET A 1 0.04 23.78 7.16
N GLY A 2 -0.22 24.19 5.92
CA GLY A 2 -1.57 24.57 5.49
C GLY A 2 -2.54 23.38 5.50
N PRO A 3 -3.86 23.62 5.41
CA PRO A 3 -4.88 22.58 5.46
C PRO A 3 -4.70 21.49 4.39
N VAL A 4 -4.23 21.86 3.18
CA VAL A 4 -4.01 20.93 2.06
C VAL A 4 -3.00 19.83 2.40
N ALA A 5 -1.91 20.17 3.09
CA ALA A 5 -0.86 19.21 3.43
C ALA A 5 -1.32 18.12 4.42
N ARG A 6 -2.42 18.36 5.16
CA ARG A 6 -2.95 17.41 6.15
C ARG A 6 -3.68 16.24 5.49
N PHE A 7 -4.28 16.45 4.31
CA PHE A 7 -5.04 15.41 3.61
C PHE A 7 -4.15 14.24 3.20
N GLY A 8 -3.00 14.51 2.60
CA GLY A 8 -2.06 13.45 2.22
C GLY A 8 -1.56 12.64 3.42
N ALA A 9 -1.26 13.30 4.54
CA ALA A 9 -0.83 12.64 5.76
C ALA A 9 -1.90 11.71 6.34
N ILE A 10 -3.18 12.10 6.28
CA ILE A 10 -4.30 11.27 6.75
C ILE A 10 -4.53 10.10 5.77
N ILE A 11 -4.63 10.36 4.47
CA ILE A 11 -4.96 9.36 3.44
C ILE A 11 -3.87 8.27 3.35
N CYS A 12 -2.60 8.65 3.46
CA CYS A 12 -1.47 7.73 3.37
C CYS A 12 -1.03 7.19 4.75
N GLY A 13 -1.17 7.99 5.81
CA GLY A 13 -0.68 7.62 7.14
C GLY A 13 -1.65 6.77 7.95
N LEU A 14 -2.96 7.04 7.87
CA LEU A 14 -3.96 6.25 8.61
C LEU A 14 -3.93 4.76 8.24
N PRO A 15 -3.79 4.38 6.95
CA PRO A 15 -3.67 2.98 6.58
C PRO A 15 -2.51 2.27 7.25
N VAL A 16 -1.35 2.92 7.29
CA VAL A 16 -0.14 2.38 7.92
C VAL A 16 -0.38 2.14 9.40
N VAL A 17 -0.97 3.11 10.11
CA VAL A 17 -1.23 2.98 11.55
C VAL A 17 -2.17 1.81 11.85
N ILE A 18 -3.25 1.66 11.08
CA ILE A 18 -4.24 0.59 11.31
C ILE A 18 -3.63 -0.77 10.99
N VAL A 19 -2.96 -0.92 9.85
CA VAL A 19 -2.29 -2.18 9.49
C VAL A 19 -1.25 -2.53 10.54
N VAL A 20 -0.33 -1.64 10.90
CA VAL A 20 0.69 -1.93 11.93
C VAL A 20 0.07 -2.34 13.27
N SER A 21 -1.11 -1.79 13.61
CA SER A 21 -1.77 -2.08 14.89
C SER A 21 -2.56 -3.38 14.90
N LEU A 22 -3.04 -3.85 13.74
CA LEU A 22 -3.93 -5.01 13.63
C LEU A 22 -3.31 -6.19 12.87
N ASP A 23 -2.16 -6.00 12.21
CA ASP A 23 -1.48 -7.03 11.45
C ASP A 23 -0.94 -8.12 12.37
N ARG A 24 -1.16 -9.37 11.97
CA ARG A 24 -0.74 -10.57 12.71
C ARG A 24 0.10 -11.46 11.81
N ASP A 25 1.22 -11.92 12.33
CA ASP A 25 2.16 -12.77 11.62
C ASP A 25 1.69 -14.23 11.56
N VAL A 26 1.35 -14.79 12.72
CA VAL A 26 0.81 -16.15 12.92
C VAL A 26 -0.37 -16.12 13.91
N PRO A 27 -1.25 -17.13 13.92
CA PRO A 27 -2.30 -17.24 14.94
C PRO A 27 -1.73 -17.34 16.36
N ASP A 28 -2.45 -16.81 17.34
CA ASP A 28 -2.01 -16.73 18.74
C ASP A 28 -1.67 -18.12 19.32
N GLU A 29 -2.45 -19.15 18.96
CA GLU A 29 -2.20 -20.52 19.41
C GLU A 29 -0.86 -21.06 18.93
N VAL A 30 -0.46 -20.68 17.71
CA VAL A 30 0.83 -21.07 17.11
C VAL A 30 1.97 -20.30 17.74
N SER A 31 1.77 -19.00 18.01
CA SER A 31 2.75 -18.15 18.69
C SER A 31 3.10 -18.70 20.08
N ILE A 32 2.08 -19.11 20.84
CA ILE A 32 2.26 -19.71 22.17
C ILE A 32 2.92 -21.10 22.07
N ALA A 33 2.51 -21.92 21.11
CA ALA A 33 3.04 -23.28 20.94
C ALA A 33 4.49 -23.32 20.41
N SER A 34 4.96 -22.26 19.76
CA SER A 34 6.28 -22.19 19.12
C SER A 34 7.03 -20.92 19.55
N PRO A 35 7.48 -20.83 20.82
CA PRO A 35 8.18 -19.64 21.33
C PRO A 35 9.48 -19.34 20.59
N ASP A 36 10.09 -20.32 19.92
CA ASP A 36 11.29 -20.16 19.10
C ASP A 36 11.12 -19.16 17.95
N LEU A 37 9.88 -18.90 17.51
CA LEU A 37 9.57 -17.88 16.49
C LEU A 37 9.98 -16.47 16.93
N TYR A 38 10.08 -16.23 18.24
CA TYR A 38 10.49 -14.95 18.82
C TYR A 38 11.98 -14.62 18.61
N VAL A 39 12.78 -15.57 18.11
CA VAL A 39 14.23 -15.39 17.90
C VAL A 39 14.56 -14.18 16.99
N GLU A 40 13.68 -13.81 16.07
CA GLU A 40 13.88 -12.67 15.18
C GLU A 40 13.90 -11.33 15.92
N GLY A 41 13.06 -11.20 16.96
CA GLY A 41 13.01 -10.03 17.81
C GLY A 41 14.28 -9.90 18.65
N LEU A 42 14.71 -11.00 19.27
CA LEU A 42 15.95 -11.05 20.06
C LEU A 42 17.19 -10.67 19.24
N ARG A 43 17.22 -11.08 17.97
CA ARG A 43 18.33 -10.80 17.04
C ARG A 43 18.19 -9.49 16.27
N ARG A 44 17.14 -8.69 16.53
CA ARG A 44 16.87 -7.40 15.85
C ARG A 44 16.91 -7.50 14.32
N MET A 45 16.39 -8.59 13.78
CA MET A 45 16.49 -8.87 12.34
C MET A 45 15.57 -8.01 11.47
N ARG A 46 14.46 -7.51 12.05
CA ARG A 46 13.43 -6.74 11.32
C ARG A 46 13.60 -5.22 11.43
N PHE A 47 14.19 -4.73 12.52
CA PHE A 47 14.42 -3.30 12.73
C PHE A 47 15.85 -3.04 13.21
N ASN A 48 16.67 -2.51 12.31
CA ASN A 48 18.04 -2.09 12.56
C ASN A 48 18.41 -0.90 11.65
N ALA A 49 19.52 -0.23 11.94
CA ALA A 49 19.90 0.99 11.23
C ALA A 49 20.09 0.81 9.70
N PRO A 50 20.73 -0.26 9.20
CA PRO A 50 20.81 -0.51 7.77
C PRO A 50 19.45 -0.67 7.09
N ILE A 51 18.54 -1.45 7.71
CA ILE A 51 17.18 -1.64 7.19
C ILE A 51 16.44 -0.31 7.18
N LEU A 52 16.49 0.46 8.27
CA LEU A 52 15.87 1.79 8.33
C LEU A 52 16.41 2.71 7.24
N ALA A 53 17.74 2.76 7.05
CA ALA A 53 18.36 3.58 6.01
C ALA A 53 17.88 3.15 4.61
N ALA A 54 17.80 1.85 4.33
CA ALA A 54 17.28 1.34 3.07
C ALA A 54 15.82 1.77 2.82
N TRP A 55 14.96 1.73 3.85
CA TRP A 55 13.59 2.25 3.74
C TRP A 55 13.56 3.76 3.49
N MET A 56 14.42 4.54 4.14
CA MET A 56 14.51 5.99 3.93
C MET A 56 14.97 6.34 2.50
N PHE A 57 16.02 5.68 1.99
CA PHE A 57 16.46 5.87 0.61
C PHE A 57 15.38 5.47 -0.39
N SER A 58 14.69 4.37 -0.11
CA SER A 58 13.57 3.94 -0.93
C SER A 58 12.44 4.97 -0.89
N ALA A 59 12.08 5.56 0.25
CA ALA A 59 11.07 6.61 0.32
C ALA A 59 11.46 7.85 -0.51
N LEU A 60 12.74 8.27 -0.45
CA LEU A 60 13.25 9.38 -1.26
C LEU A 60 13.18 9.07 -2.76
N TYR A 61 13.58 7.87 -3.17
CA TYR A 61 13.51 7.43 -4.56
C TYR A 61 12.06 7.43 -5.07
N HIS A 62 11.14 6.79 -4.35
CA HIS A 62 9.76 6.65 -4.80
C HIS A 62 8.99 7.97 -4.77
N GLY A 63 9.15 8.77 -3.72
CA GLY A 63 8.56 10.11 -3.67
C GLY A 63 9.13 11.02 -4.76
N GLY A 64 10.46 10.95 -4.97
CA GLY A 64 11.14 11.71 -6.02
C GLY A 64 10.66 11.34 -7.42
N VAL A 65 10.60 10.05 -7.74
CA VAL A 65 10.14 9.55 -9.06
C VAL A 65 8.64 9.83 -9.28
N SER A 66 7.81 9.64 -8.25
CA SER A 66 6.37 9.90 -8.33
C SER A 66 6.06 11.37 -8.60
N TRP A 67 6.93 12.28 -8.18
CA TRP A 67 6.82 13.70 -8.50
C TRP A 67 7.49 14.07 -9.83
N LEU A 68 8.71 13.57 -10.07
CA LEU A 68 9.54 13.99 -11.19
C LEU A 68 8.95 13.54 -12.53
N ILE A 69 8.41 12.33 -12.63
CA ILE A 69 7.89 11.82 -13.90
C ILE A 69 6.70 12.67 -14.38
N PRO A 70 5.60 12.84 -13.61
CA PRO A 70 4.49 13.69 -14.06
C PRO A 70 4.91 15.12 -14.34
N SER A 71 5.81 15.69 -13.50
CA SER A 71 6.29 17.06 -13.66
C SER A 71 7.05 17.27 -14.97
N LEU A 72 7.84 16.29 -15.40
CA LEU A 72 8.62 16.36 -16.65
C LEU A 72 7.79 16.03 -17.89
N THR A 73 6.80 15.14 -17.78
CA THR A 73 6.05 14.64 -18.95
C THR A 73 4.78 15.45 -19.25
N ALA A 74 4.14 16.01 -18.23
CA ALA A 74 2.84 16.66 -18.36
C ALA A 74 2.71 17.94 -17.51
N GLY A 75 3.76 18.33 -16.77
CA GLY A 75 3.76 19.52 -15.94
C GLY A 75 4.24 20.77 -16.67
N SER A 76 3.99 21.92 -16.05
CA SER A 76 4.53 23.23 -16.46
C SER A 76 5.48 23.77 -15.40
N THR A 77 6.43 24.64 -15.79
CA THR A 77 7.24 25.38 -14.81
C THR A 77 6.52 26.59 -14.24
N ASP A 78 5.40 27.01 -14.85
CA ASP A 78 4.55 28.07 -14.36
C ASP A 78 3.54 27.51 -13.35
N THR A 79 3.64 27.96 -12.10
CA THR A 79 2.77 27.53 -11.01
C THR A 79 1.36 28.11 -11.10
N GLN A 80 1.07 29.01 -12.04
CA GLN A 80 -0.29 29.47 -12.33
C GLN A 80 -0.95 28.63 -13.43
N ALA A 81 -0.17 27.86 -14.18
CA ALA A 81 -0.68 27.04 -15.27
C ALA A 81 -1.38 25.77 -14.71
N PRO A 82 -2.58 25.41 -15.20
CA PRO A 82 -3.30 24.22 -14.75
C PRO A 82 -2.48 22.93 -14.85
N GLU A 83 -1.64 22.81 -15.88
CA GLU A 83 -0.79 21.65 -16.15
C GLU A 83 0.17 21.33 -14.98
N PHE A 84 0.70 22.37 -14.30
CA PHE A 84 1.52 22.18 -13.10
C PHE A 84 0.72 21.50 -11.98
N TRP A 85 -0.53 21.91 -11.80
CA TRP A 85 -1.40 21.37 -10.77
C TRP A 85 -1.96 19.99 -11.12
N TYR A 86 -2.29 19.76 -12.39
CA TYR A 86 -2.75 18.46 -12.87
C TYR A 86 -1.63 17.42 -12.74
N ALA A 87 -0.39 17.75 -13.13
CA ALA A 87 0.77 16.90 -12.90
C ALA A 87 1.03 16.63 -11.40
N SER A 88 0.76 17.61 -10.54
CA SER A 88 0.85 17.45 -9.08
C SER A 88 -0.23 16.50 -8.53
N CYS A 89 -1.46 16.55 -9.06
CA CYS A 89 -2.52 15.59 -8.74
C CYS A 89 -2.16 14.17 -9.19
N VAL A 90 -1.58 14.00 -10.39
CA VAL A 90 -1.05 12.70 -10.85
C VAL A 90 0.04 12.20 -9.90
N SER A 91 0.96 13.08 -9.49
CA SER A 91 2.02 12.74 -8.52
C SER A 91 1.43 12.28 -7.18
N PHE A 92 0.36 12.92 -6.71
CA PHE A 92 -0.35 12.53 -5.50
C PHE A 92 -1.02 11.15 -5.63
N ILE A 93 -1.68 10.87 -6.75
CA ILE A 93 -2.25 9.54 -7.05
C ILE A 93 -1.15 8.47 -7.01
N LEU A 94 -0.02 8.72 -7.68
CA LEU A 94 1.12 7.80 -7.70
C LEU A 94 1.67 7.51 -6.31
N CYS A 95 1.80 8.54 -5.47
CA CYS A 95 2.21 8.38 -4.07
C CYS A 95 1.24 7.46 -3.29
N VAL A 96 -0.07 7.66 -3.42
CA VAL A 96 -1.08 6.83 -2.73
C VAL A 96 -1.02 5.38 -3.23
N VAL A 97 -0.94 5.17 -4.56
CA VAL A 97 -0.82 3.84 -5.17
C VAL A 97 0.43 3.12 -4.65
N PHE A 98 1.57 3.80 -4.64
CA PHE A 98 2.82 3.21 -4.20
C PHE A 98 2.82 2.91 -2.70
N VAL A 99 2.40 3.85 -1.86
CA VAL A 99 2.34 3.64 -0.40
C VAL A 99 1.42 2.48 -0.05
N ASN A 100 0.21 2.43 -0.63
CA ASN A 100 -0.72 1.32 -0.38
C ASN A 100 -0.21 -0.01 -0.94
N GLY A 101 0.32 -0.03 -2.16
CA GLY A 101 0.89 -1.25 -2.75
C GLY A 101 2.07 -1.78 -1.96
N ARG A 102 2.92 -0.90 -1.43
CA ARG A 102 4.04 -1.28 -0.58
C ARG A 102 3.59 -1.78 0.79
N LEU A 103 2.63 -1.09 1.41
CA LEU A 103 2.03 -1.54 2.67
C LEU A 103 1.44 -2.94 2.50
N TRP A 104 0.76 -3.19 1.39
CA TRP A 104 0.19 -4.50 1.07
C TRP A 104 1.25 -5.59 0.96
N ILE A 105 2.34 -5.35 0.24
CA ILE A 105 3.39 -6.36 0.01
C ILE A 105 4.20 -6.64 1.28
N VAL A 106 4.39 -5.63 2.14
CA VAL A 106 5.18 -5.76 3.37
C VAL A 106 4.35 -6.26 4.55
N ALA A 107 3.02 -6.12 4.51
CA ALA A 107 2.13 -6.64 5.54
C ALA A 107 2.33 -8.15 5.73
N GLU A 108 2.34 -8.60 6.98
CA GLU A 108 2.42 -10.01 7.29
C GLU A 108 1.11 -10.73 6.92
N SER A 109 -0.03 -10.07 7.03
CA SER A 109 -1.34 -10.57 6.60
C SER A 109 -1.95 -9.72 5.47
N PRO A 110 -1.42 -9.82 4.23
CA PRO A 110 -1.81 -8.94 3.12
C PRO A 110 -3.28 -9.10 2.68
N PHE A 111 -3.86 -10.27 2.93
CA PHE A 111 -5.26 -10.60 2.59
C PHE A 111 -6.18 -10.62 3.80
N SER A 112 -5.75 -10.09 4.95
CA SER A 112 -6.66 -9.90 6.09
C SER A 112 -7.77 -8.91 5.71
N LYS A 113 -8.92 -9.04 6.37
CA LYS A 113 -10.08 -8.17 6.08
C LYS A 113 -9.75 -6.73 6.43
N GLU A 114 -8.99 -6.56 7.51
CA GLU A 114 -8.52 -5.30 8.05
C GLU A 114 -7.60 -4.59 7.05
N THR A 115 -6.56 -5.29 6.54
CA THR A 115 -5.62 -4.72 5.57
C THR A 115 -6.33 -4.34 4.27
N ILE A 116 -7.18 -5.22 3.72
CA ILE A 116 -7.92 -4.93 2.48
C ILE A 116 -8.88 -3.75 2.67
N ALA A 117 -9.67 -3.75 3.75
CA ALA A 117 -10.66 -2.69 3.99
C ALA A 117 -10.00 -1.32 4.09
N VAL A 118 -8.90 -1.23 4.81
CA VAL A 118 -8.15 0.01 5.01
C VAL A 118 -7.54 0.54 3.71
N MET A 119 -7.00 -0.34 2.86
CA MET A 119 -6.49 0.06 1.54
C MET A 119 -7.61 0.57 0.63
N VAL A 120 -8.76 -0.10 0.61
CA VAL A 120 -9.93 0.32 -0.18
C VAL A 120 -10.42 1.69 0.29
N ILE A 121 -10.52 1.90 1.61
CA ILE A 121 -10.89 3.20 2.19
C ILE A 121 -9.89 4.29 1.78
N SER A 122 -8.59 3.99 1.77
CA SER A 122 -7.56 4.94 1.34
C SER A 122 -7.74 5.36 -0.13
N PHE A 123 -7.97 4.40 -1.03
CA PHE A 123 -8.23 4.71 -2.44
C PHE A 123 -9.51 5.51 -2.64
N ILE A 124 -10.61 5.13 -1.96
CA ILE A 124 -11.86 5.89 -2.02
C ILE A 124 -11.63 7.33 -1.51
N ALA A 125 -10.94 7.49 -0.38
CA ALA A 125 -10.64 8.80 0.19
C ALA A 125 -9.79 9.66 -0.76
N MET A 126 -8.83 9.07 -1.47
CA MET A 126 -8.08 9.75 -2.53
C MET A 126 -8.99 10.25 -3.64
N PHE A 127 -9.83 9.39 -4.23
CA PHE A 127 -10.74 9.77 -5.31
C PHE A 127 -11.75 10.84 -4.87
N VAL A 128 -12.35 10.69 -3.68
CA VAL A 128 -13.27 11.68 -3.11
C VAL A 128 -12.56 13.02 -2.89
N THR A 129 -11.35 13.02 -2.34
CA THR A 129 -10.59 14.25 -2.11
C THR A 129 -10.30 14.97 -3.42
N LEU A 130 -9.87 14.25 -4.46
CA LEU A 130 -9.61 14.84 -5.78
C LEU A 130 -10.88 15.38 -6.42
N ALA A 131 -11.98 14.62 -6.40
CA ALA A 131 -13.24 15.07 -6.98
C ALA A 131 -13.80 16.30 -6.25
N VAL A 132 -13.74 16.33 -4.91
CA VAL A 132 -14.20 17.48 -4.13
C VAL A 132 -13.34 18.70 -4.41
N LEU A 133 -12.02 18.56 -4.43
CA LEU A 133 -11.12 19.68 -4.66
C LEU A 133 -11.12 20.17 -6.12
N ALA A 134 -11.41 19.32 -7.11
CA ALA A 134 -11.37 19.71 -8.52
C ALA A 134 -12.73 20.19 -9.08
N GLU A 135 -13.85 19.70 -8.53
CA GLU A 135 -15.18 19.88 -9.15
C GLU A 135 -16.17 20.66 -8.29
N THR A 136 -15.75 21.13 -7.10
CA THR A 136 -16.63 21.89 -6.21
C THR A 136 -16.04 23.24 -5.85
N GLY A 137 -16.89 24.19 -5.47
CA GLY A 137 -16.45 25.54 -5.07
C GLY A 137 -15.54 25.57 -3.82
N LEU A 138 -15.39 24.45 -3.10
CA LEU A 138 -14.35 24.33 -2.07
C LEU A 138 -12.96 24.35 -2.70
N GLY A 139 -12.82 23.72 -3.87
CA GLY A 139 -11.65 23.77 -4.73
C GLY A 139 -11.28 25.19 -5.09
N ASP A 140 -12.22 25.94 -5.67
CA ASP A 140 -12.00 27.33 -6.12
C ASP A 140 -11.49 28.25 -5.01
N LEU A 141 -11.96 28.03 -3.77
CA LEU A 141 -11.52 28.78 -2.59
C LEU A 141 -10.12 28.41 -2.12
N MET A 142 -9.74 27.14 -2.25
CA MET A 142 -8.45 26.65 -1.76
C MET A 142 -7.36 26.75 -2.82
N GLN A 143 -7.70 26.40 -4.06
CA GLN A 143 -6.82 26.30 -5.21
C GLN A 143 -7.65 26.32 -6.51
N PRO A 144 -7.84 27.48 -7.16
CA PRO A 144 -8.65 27.55 -8.39
C PRO A 144 -7.99 26.87 -9.60
N GLN A 145 -6.67 26.70 -9.61
CA GLN A 145 -5.94 26.12 -10.74
C GLN A 145 -6.15 24.60 -10.91
N ILE A 146 -6.80 23.92 -9.95
CA ILE A 146 -7.15 22.49 -10.06
C ILE A 146 -8.59 22.28 -10.57
N GLU A 147 -9.31 23.33 -10.93
CA GLU A 147 -10.65 23.21 -11.50
C GLU A 147 -10.64 22.24 -12.70
N GLY A 148 -11.57 21.28 -12.70
CA GLY A 148 -11.71 20.27 -13.76
C GLY A 148 -10.59 19.23 -13.83
N ALA A 149 -9.61 19.27 -12.91
CA ALA A 149 -8.45 18.35 -12.92
C ALA A 149 -8.89 16.87 -12.92
N PHE A 150 -9.95 16.54 -12.20
CA PHE A 150 -10.40 15.16 -12.06
C PHE A 150 -10.76 14.57 -13.42
N VAL A 151 -11.65 15.23 -14.17
CA VAL A 151 -12.04 14.75 -15.50
C VAL A 151 -10.85 14.79 -16.46
N GLU A 152 -10.04 15.84 -16.43
CA GLU A 152 -8.96 16.04 -17.38
C GLU A 152 -7.86 14.97 -17.27
N ILE A 153 -7.43 14.65 -16.05
CA ILE A 153 -6.38 13.66 -15.77
C ILE A 153 -6.77 12.27 -16.29
N PHE A 154 -8.05 11.89 -16.19
CA PHE A 154 -8.53 10.59 -16.66
C PHE A 154 -8.93 10.58 -18.14
N SER A 155 -8.98 11.74 -18.80
CA SER A 155 -9.39 11.85 -20.20
C SER A 155 -8.21 12.01 -21.16
N LYS A 156 -7.13 12.67 -20.73
CA LYS A 156 -5.97 12.94 -21.58
C LYS A 156 -4.85 11.92 -21.42
N GLY A 157 -4.34 11.45 -22.56
CA GLY A 157 -3.23 10.48 -22.62
C GLY A 157 -1.93 10.97 -21.96
N GLU A 158 -1.69 12.29 -21.92
CA GLU A 158 -0.50 12.89 -21.32
C GLU A 158 -0.42 12.70 -19.79
N TYR A 159 -1.57 12.63 -19.11
CA TYR A 159 -1.63 12.35 -17.67
C TYR A 159 -1.83 10.86 -17.39
N LEU A 160 -2.58 10.15 -18.24
CA LEU A 160 -2.79 8.71 -18.11
C LEU A 160 -1.49 7.91 -18.28
N ALA A 161 -0.63 8.29 -19.23
CA ALA A 161 0.62 7.59 -19.50
C ALA A 161 1.55 7.52 -18.27
N PRO A 162 1.95 8.65 -17.62
CA PRO A 162 2.76 8.58 -16.42
C PRO A 162 2.01 7.92 -15.26
N MET A 163 0.69 8.08 -15.15
CA MET A 163 -0.11 7.42 -14.11
C MET A 163 -0.08 5.89 -14.21
N LEU A 164 -0.06 5.31 -15.42
CA LEU A 164 -0.04 3.86 -15.64
C LEU A 164 1.36 3.27 -15.73
N LEU A 165 2.31 3.99 -16.34
CA LEU A 165 3.67 3.48 -16.57
C LEU A 165 4.58 3.64 -15.34
N THR A 166 4.41 4.70 -14.56
CA THR A 166 5.25 4.94 -13.38
C THR A 166 5.11 3.83 -12.33
N PRO A 167 3.91 3.35 -11.97
CA PRO A 167 3.77 2.24 -11.03
C PRO A 167 4.49 0.97 -11.52
N LEU A 168 4.52 0.70 -12.83
CA LEU A 168 5.26 -0.45 -13.36
C LEU A 168 6.76 -0.34 -13.06
N LEU A 169 7.34 0.86 -13.24
CA LEU A 169 8.73 1.13 -12.86
C LEU A 169 8.95 1.00 -11.35
N LEU A 170 8.06 1.59 -10.56
CA LEU A 170 8.13 1.60 -9.09
C LEU A 170 7.79 0.25 -8.44
N PHE A 171 7.27 -0.73 -9.18
CA PHE A 171 7.07 -2.08 -8.64
C PHE A 171 8.20 -3.04 -9.02
N LEU A 172 9.14 -2.64 -9.88
CA LEU A 172 10.30 -3.47 -10.22
C LEU A 172 11.24 -3.65 -9.03
N ASP A 173 11.52 -2.59 -8.26
CA ASP A 173 12.35 -2.70 -7.06
C ASP A 173 11.68 -3.60 -6.01
N LEU A 174 10.36 -3.52 -5.90
CA LEU A 174 9.57 -4.32 -4.98
C LEU A 174 9.50 -5.78 -5.41
N ALA A 175 9.44 -6.06 -6.71
CA ALA A 175 9.58 -7.41 -7.25
C ALA A 175 10.97 -8.00 -6.93
N VAL A 176 12.03 -7.20 -7.03
CA VAL A 176 13.38 -7.62 -6.63
C VAL A 176 13.45 -7.88 -5.13
N TYR A 177 12.91 -6.99 -4.30
CA TYR A 177 12.83 -7.17 -2.85
C TYR A 177 12.11 -8.48 -2.49
N GLN A 178 10.95 -8.72 -3.10
CA GLN A 178 10.16 -9.93 -2.88
C GLN A 178 10.89 -11.19 -3.37
N ALA A 179 11.60 -11.13 -4.50
CA ALA A 179 12.40 -12.23 -4.99
C ALA A 179 13.53 -12.60 -4.01
N ILE A 180 14.25 -11.60 -3.49
CA ILE A 180 15.29 -11.83 -2.47
C ILE A 180 14.67 -12.46 -1.21
N ALA A 181 13.55 -11.94 -0.72
CA ALA A 181 12.83 -12.50 0.44
C ALA A 181 12.25 -13.90 0.17
N PHE A 182 11.94 -14.22 -1.10
CA PHE A 182 11.47 -15.54 -1.49
C PHE A 182 12.58 -16.58 -1.37
N PHE A 183 13.78 -16.28 -1.91
CA PHE A 183 14.93 -17.18 -1.92
C PHE A 183 15.68 -17.25 -0.58
N ASN A 184 15.69 -16.17 0.20
CA ASN A 184 16.30 -16.12 1.53
C ASN A 184 15.26 -15.75 2.59
N PRO A 185 14.33 -16.67 2.93
CA PRO A 185 13.27 -16.38 3.87
C PRO A 185 13.82 -16.23 5.29
N TYR A 186 13.30 -15.24 6.02
CA TYR A 186 13.50 -15.15 7.46
C TYR A 186 12.92 -16.39 8.18
N PRO A 187 13.44 -16.78 9.36
CA PRO A 187 12.96 -17.93 10.13
C PRO A 187 11.44 -18.00 10.33
N LEU A 188 10.81 -16.88 10.66
CA LEU A 188 9.36 -16.71 10.83
C LEU A 188 8.62 -16.92 9.51
N THR A 189 9.13 -16.34 8.42
CA THR A 189 8.57 -16.55 7.07
C THR A 189 8.66 -18.02 6.66
N ALA A 190 9.78 -18.69 6.97
CA ALA A 190 9.95 -20.11 6.70
C ALA A 190 9.00 -20.97 7.55
N ALA A 191 8.81 -20.64 8.83
CA ALA A 191 7.85 -21.30 9.70
C ALA A 191 6.41 -21.11 9.22
N LYS A 192 6.03 -19.88 8.83
CA LYS A 192 4.74 -19.56 8.24
C LYS A 192 4.46 -20.38 6.98
N ARG A 193 5.41 -20.49 6.05
CA ARG A 193 5.27 -21.34 4.86
C ARG A 193 5.02 -22.82 5.21
N LYS A 194 5.64 -23.34 6.27
CA LYS A 194 5.40 -24.71 6.75
C LYS A 194 4.01 -24.88 7.37
N LEU A 195 3.58 -23.91 8.19
CA LEU A 195 2.25 -23.91 8.81
C LEU A 195 1.15 -23.93 7.76
N TRP A 196 1.24 -23.05 6.76
CA TRP A 196 0.28 -22.98 5.66
C TRP A 196 0.24 -24.26 4.82
N ARG A 197 1.40 -24.92 4.60
CA ARG A 197 1.46 -26.20 3.88
C ARG A 197 0.82 -27.35 4.66
N ASN A 198 0.87 -27.30 5.99
CA ASN A 198 0.42 -28.37 6.86
C ASN A 198 -1.00 -28.15 7.42
N GLN A 199 -1.68 -27.06 7.06
CA GLN A 199 -3.08 -26.87 7.46
C GLN A 199 -3.93 -27.96 6.80
N PRO A 200 -4.71 -28.75 7.58
CA PRO A 200 -5.66 -29.67 6.99
C PRO A 200 -6.68 -28.86 6.20
N ASP A 201 -6.98 -29.32 4.99
CA ASP A 201 -7.95 -28.68 4.11
C ASP A 201 -9.28 -28.55 4.88
N LYS A 202 -9.70 -27.30 5.15
CA LYS A 202 -10.92 -27.02 5.92
C LYS A 202 -12.14 -27.64 5.24
N ASP A 203 -12.09 -27.79 3.91
CA ASP A 203 -13.11 -28.44 3.11
C ASP A 203 -13.11 -29.97 3.30
N ALA A 204 -11.95 -30.58 3.54
CA ALA A 204 -11.82 -31.99 3.87
C ALA A 204 -12.29 -32.31 5.30
N VAL A 205 -11.98 -31.44 6.27
CA VAL A 205 -12.44 -31.60 7.67
C VAL A 205 -13.94 -31.35 7.80
N SER A 206 -14.49 -30.37 7.06
CA SER A 206 -15.94 -30.12 6.99
C SER A 206 -16.69 -31.29 6.35
N LYS A 207 -16.17 -31.88 5.27
CA LYS A 207 -16.75 -33.09 4.65
C LYS A 207 -16.68 -34.32 5.57
N ALA A 208 -15.56 -34.54 6.25
CA ALA A 208 -15.40 -35.67 7.18
C ALA A 208 -16.30 -35.55 8.44
N SER A 209 -16.51 -34.33 8.94
CA SER A 209 -17.44 -34.04 10.04
C SER A 209 -18.91 -34.15 9.61
N GLY A 210 -19.22 -33.83 8.34
CA GLY A 210 -20.55 -34.02 7.76
C GLY A 210 -20.95 -35.49 7.59
N GLU A 211 -19.99 -36.38 7.30
CA GLU A 211 -20.24 -37.82 7.14
C GLU A 211 -20.41 -38.56 8.48
N THR A 212 -19.88 -38.04 9.57
CA THR A 212 -20.01 -38.65 10.92
C THR A 212 -21.33 -38.31 11.63
N GLY A 213 -22.14 -37.39 11.08
CA GLY A 213 -23.45 -37.01 11.64
C GLY A 213 -24.64 -37.90 11.22
N VAL A 214 -24.42 -38.92 10.37
CA VAL A 214 -25.49 -39.83 9.90
C VAL A 214 -25.30 -41.23 10.49
N VAL A 215 -25.27 -41.34 11.82
CA VAL A 215 -25.63 -42.59 12.50
C VAL A 215 -27.03 -42.37 13.07
N LYS A 216 -28.03 -42.67 12.24
CA LYS A 216 -29.44 -42.76 12.66
C LYS A 216 -29.59 -43.95 13.60
N THR A 217 -29.88 -43.69 14.86
CA THR A 217 -30.67 -44.60 15.72
C THR A 217 -32.15 -44.34 15.51
#